data_AF-A0A383ALM9-F1
#
_entry.id   AF-A0A383ALM9-F1
#
_cell.length_a   1.000
_cell.length_b   1.000
_cell.length_c   1.000
_cell.angle_alpha   90.00
_cell.angle_beta   90.00
_cell.angle_gamma   90.00
#
_symmetry.space_group_name_H-M   'P 1'
#
loop_
_entity.id
_entity.type
_entity.pdbx_description
1 polymer ?
#
loop_
_entity_poly.entity_id
_entity_poly.type
_entity_poly.pdbx_seq_one_letter_code
_entity_poly.pdbx_strand_id
1 'polypeptide(L)'
;KNEFTSVLKEIHKSKCSYCWVKSDKNDAYFMYDIIVNGLEEITQEVIDTAITLRLHRLNQLNFDATVNEWRATGSKGPKPKLAKCIEEAAITVEPEDVVYRVMTFSHIPDDLTRKNKPKTEADVHSKCNFPPYKHYILKKTKPKEVGRSHWKGDIKTGEFCVTHGKITEQLAKMFLKLCERYSMRSNWRGYTYVDEMRGQALLQLSQIALQFNESKSQNPFAYYTAAITNSFTRILNIEKRNQNIRDDLLQ
;
A
#
# COMPACT_ATOMS: atom_id res chain seq x y z
N LYS A 1 -10.47 -19.21 7.52
CA LYS A 1 -10.97 -17.94 6.92
C LYS A 1 -10.09 -16.71 7.29
N ASN A 2 -8.81 -16.89 7.65
CA ASN A 2 -7.90 -15.84 8.16
C ASN A 2 -6.81 -15.37 7.15
N GLU A 3 -6.85 -15.77 5.87
CA GLU A 3 -5.73 -15.51 4.94
C GLU A 3 -5.72 -14.11 4.29
N PHE A 4 -6.75 -13.28 4.50
CA PHE A 4 -6.81 -11.91 4.00
C PHE A 4 -6.60 -10.89 5.11
N THR A 5 -5.61 -11.14 5.96
CA THR A 5 -4.94 -10.09 6.72
C THR A 5 -4.68 -8.93 5.76
N SER A 6 -5.33 -7.78 6.01
CA SER A 6 -5.62 -6.73 5.01
C SER A 6 -4.52 -6.53 3.97
N VAL A 7 -4.83 -6.69 2.67
CA VAL A 7 -3.89 -6.42 1.56
C VAL A 7 -3.27 -5.02 1.70
N LEU A 8 -4.01 -4.04 2.24
CA LEU A 8 -3.49 -2.70 2.54
C LEU A 8 -2.30 -2.75 3.50
N LYS A 9 -2.35 -3.61 4.52
CA LYS A 9 -1.25 -3.79 5.48
C LYS A 9 0.00 -4.29 4.78
N GLU A 10 -0.14 -5.25 3.87
CA GLU A 10 1.00 -5.80 3.13
C GLU A 10 1.54 -4.84 2.06
N ILE A 11 0.68 -4.02 1.42
CA ILE A 11 1.11 -2.90 0.57
C ILE A 11 1.93 -1.90 1.39
N HIS A 12 1.40 -1.47 2.53
CA HIS A 12 2.09 -0.50 3.39
C HIS A 12 3.44 -1.03 3.86
N LYS A 13 3.51 -2.28 4.34
CA LYS A 13 4.79 -2.92 4.70
C LYS A 13 5.77 -2.95 3.53
N SER A 14 5.28 -3.29 2.34
CA SER A 14 6.09 -3.33 1.13
C SER A 14 6.62 -1.94 0.76
N LYS A 15 5.80 -0.89 0.84
CA LYS A 15 6.24 0.52 0.64
C LYS A 15 7.32 0.90 1.65
N CYS A 16 7.11 0.59 2.92
CA CYS A 16 8.05 0.94 3.97
C CYS A 16 9.41 0.24 3.86
N SER A 17 9.52 -0.88 3.13
CA SER A 17 10.82 -1.50 2.85
C SER A 17 11.76 -0.62 2.01
N TYR A 18 11.22 0.42 1.35
CA TYR A 18 11.98 1.42 0.60
C TYR A 18 12.20 2.71 1.42
N CYS A 19 11.78 2.74 2.68
CA CYS A 19 11.71 3.96 3.47
C CYS A 19 12.75 3.96 4.58
N TRP A 20 13.35 5.13 4.80
CA TRP A 20 13.97 5.43 6.08
C TRP A 20 12.88 5.80 7.08
N VAL A 21 12.94 5.23 8.27
CA VAL A 21 12.08 5.58 9.40
C VAL A 21 12.98 5.79 10.59
N LYS A 22 12.75 6.87 11.33
CA LYS A 22 13.49 7.13 12.55
C LYS A 22 13.22 6.01 13.55
N SER A 23 14.28 5.34 14.01
CA SER A 23 14.19 4.34 15.07
C SER A 23 13.67 5.01 16.35
N ASP A 24 12.51 4.56 16.81
CA ASP A 24 11.96 4.86 18.14
C ASP A 24 11.61 3.53 18.82
N LYS A 25 11.44 3.55 20.14
CA LYS A 25 11.34 2.35 20.98
C LYS A 25 10.27 1.33 20.54
N ASN A 26 9.26 1.74 19.76
CA ASN A 26 8.11 0.93 19.38
C ASN A 26 7.81 0.88 17.86
N ASP A 27 8.76 1.25 16.98
CA ASP A 27 8.52 1.34 15.52
C ASP A 27 7.30 2.21 15.12
N ALA A 28 6.91 3.15 16.01
CA ALA A 28 5.64 3.86 15.92
C ALA A 28 5.50 4.71 14.64
N TYR A 29 6.62 5.22 14.12
CA TYR A 29 6.65 6.08 12.93
C TYR A 29 6.54 5.33 11.60
N PHE A 30 6.52 3.99 11.66
CA PHE A 30 6.30 3.16 10.48
C PHE A 30 4.88 3.28 9.96
N MET A 31 3.90 3.39 10.85
CA MET A 31 2.49 3.57 10.50
C MET A 31 2.16 5.06 10.38
N TYR A 32 1.15 5.36 9.57
CA TYR A 32 0.55 6.69 9.47
C TYR A 32 -0.87 6.62 10.02
N ASP A 33 -1.35 7.76 10.53
CA ASP A 33 -2.70 7.89 11.05
C ASP A 33 -3.61 8.63 10.06
N ILE A 34 -3.05 9.58 9.29
CA ILE A 34 -3.74 10.29 8.20
C ILE A 34 -2.80 10.62 7.03
N ILE A 35 -3.36 10.79 5.83
CA ILE A 35 -2.64 11.20 4.62
C ILE A 35 -3.09 12.61 4.24
N VAL A 36 -2.13 13.49 3.95
CA VAL A 36 -2.34 14.87 3.48
C VAL A 36 -1.41 15.16 2.29
N ASN A 37 -1.73 16.15 1.45
CA ASN A 37 -0.92 16.52 0.28
C ASN A 37 0.05 17.67 0.56
N GLY A 38 0.03 18.23 1.76
CA GLY A 38 0.90 19.33 2.18
C GLY A 38 0.94 19.48 3.70
N LEU A 39 1.94 20.21 4.20
CA LEU A 39 2.04 20.50 5.64
C LEU A 39 0.99 21.54 6.07
N GLU A 40 0.61 22.41 5.14
CA GLU A 40 -0.43 23.42 5.26
C GLU A 40 -1.84 22.84 5.44
N GLU A 41 -2.07 21.59 5.00
CA GLU A 41 -3.34 20.89 5.20
C GLU A 41 -3.50 20.39 6.64
N ILE A 42 -2.46 20.45 7.49
CA ILE A 42 -2.53 19.99 8.88
C ILE A 42 -3.20 21.06 9.76
N THR A 43 -4.52 21.15 9.64
CA THR A 43 -5.38 22.01 10.48
C THR A 43 -5.77 21.32 11.79
N GLN A 44 -6.36 22.05 12.73
CA GLN A 44 -6.85 21.46 13.99
C GLN A 44 -7.86 20.33 13.75
N GLU A 45 -8.74 20.46 12.77
CA GLU A 45 -9.70 19.42 12.39
C GLU A 45 -9.01 18.13 11.90
N VAL A 46 -7.93 18.28 11.14
CA VAL A 46 -7.11 17.15 10.67
C VAL A 46 -6.37 16.49 11.83
N ILE A 47 -5.88 17.27 12.80
CA ILE A 47 -5.26 16.76 14.02
C ILE A 47 -6.26 15.91 14.81
N ASP A 48 -7.46 16.44 15.07
CA ASP A 48 -8.50 15.73 15.83
C ASP A 48 -8.97 14.45 15.12
N THR A 49 -9.09 14.51 13.80
CA THR A 49 -9.40 13.34 12.96
C THR A 49 -8.29 12.29 13.07
N ALA A 50 -7.03 12.71 12.98
CA ALA A 50 -5.90 11.79 13.03
C ALA A 50 -5.74 11.14 14.42
N ILE A 51 -6.01 11.87 15.50
CA ILE A 51 -6.10 11.30 16.86
C ILE A 51 -7.17 10.22 16.92
N THR A 52 -8.37 10.49 16.38
CA THR A 52 -9.49 9.55 16.36
C THR A 52 -9.15 8.28 15.57
N LEU A 53 -8.52 8.43 14.39
CA LEU A 53 -8.08 7.29 13.56
C LEU A 53 -7.00 6.46 14.26
N ARG A 54 -6.07 7.12 14.96
CA ARG A 54 -5.04 6.45 15.76
C ARG A 54 -5.64 5.66 16.91
N LEU A 55 -6.56 6.26 17.68
CA LEU A 55 -7.28 5.60 18.76
C LEU A 55 -8.03 4.37 18.25
N HIS A 56 -8.78 4.52 17.14
CA HIS A 56 -9.49 3.40 16.52
C HIS A 56 -8.53 2.26 16.15
N ARG A 57 -7.38 2.57 15.54
CA ARG A 57 -6.37 1.56 15.18
C ARG A 57 -5.80 0.85 16.40
N LEU A 58 -5.46 1.58 17.46
CA LEU A 58 -4.89 1.00 18.69
C LEU A 58 -5.93 0.11 19.41
N ASN A 59 -7.17 0.56 19.50
CA ASN A 59 -8.27 -0.22 20.06
C ASN A 59 -8.53 -1.51 19.28
N GLN A 60 -8.49 -1.45 17.94
CA GLN A 60 -8.64 -2.64 17.10
C GLN A 60 -7.48 -3.62 17.29
N LEU A 61 -6.23 -3.13 17.37
CA LEU A 61 -5.06 -3.96 17.63
C LEU A 61 -5.14 -4.64 19.01
N ASN A 62 -5.55 -3.90 20.03
CA ASN A 62 -5.75 -4.44 21.37
C ASN A 62 -6.83 -5.53 21.37
N PHE A 63 -7.98 -5.26 20.75
CA PHE A 63 -9.05 -6.23 20.62
C PHE A 63 -8.62 -7.49 19.87
N ASP A 64 -7.91 -7.35 18.74
CA ASP A 64 -7.41 -8.47 17.97
C ASP A 64 -6.41 -9.32 18.79
N ALA A 65 -5.55 -8.68 19.60
CA ALA A 65 -4.64 -9.36 20.51
C ALA A 65 -5.41 -10.16 21.58
N THR A 66 -6.37 -9.52 22.28
CA THR A 66 -7.21 -10.18 23.29
C THR A 66 -8.01 -11.36 22.71
N VAL A 67 -8.56 -11.21 21.50
CA VAL A 67 -9.28 -12.30 20.82
C VAL A 67 -8.34 -13.45 20.44
N ASN A 68 -7.12 -13.15 20.02
CA ASN A 68 -6.14 -14.19 19.70
C ASN A 68 -5.67 -14.94 20.94
N GLU A 69 -5.45 -14.25 22.05
CA GLU A 69 -5.13 -14.85 23.35
C GLU A 69 -6.28 -15.76 23.82
N TRP A 70 -7.52 -15.25 23.81
CA TRP A 70 -8.71 -16.04 24.16
C TRP A 70 -8.89 -17.30 23.30
N ARG A 71 -8.54 -17.22 22.01
CA ARG A 71 -8.53 -18.39 21.11
C ARG A 71 -7.42 -19.38 21.47
N ALA A 72 -6.22 -18.87 21.78
CA ALA A 72 -5.06 -19.69 22.10
C ALA A 72 -5.22 -20.44 23.43
N THR A 73 -5.88 -19.83 24.41
CA THR A 73 -6.17 -20.46 25.71
C THR A 73 -7.29 -21.50 25.65
N GLY A 74 -7.96 -21.67 24.51
CA GLY A 74 -9.08 -22.61 24.36
C GLY A 74 -10.24 -22.31 25.31
N SER A 75 -10.38 -21.05 25.74
CA SER A 75 -11.30 -20.66 26.81
C SER A 75 -12.76 -20.98 26.45
N LYS A 76 -13.46 -21.70 27.34
CA LYS A 76 -14.91 -21.97 27.23
C LYS A 76 -15.78 -20.74 27.57
N GLY A 77 -15.16 -19.66 28.05
CA GLY A 77 -15.84 -18.41 28.39
C GLY A 77 -16.30 -17.61 27.16
N PRO A 78 -17.13 -16.57 27.35
CA PRO A 78 -17.65 -15.77 26.25
C PRO A 78 -16.52 -15.07 25.49
N LYS A 79 -16.65 -14.99 24.16
CA LYS A 79 -15.70 -14.27 23.31
C LYS A 79 -15.59 -12.80 23.76
N PRO A 80 -14.38 -12.22 23.81
CA PRO A 80 -14.19 -10.80 24.14
C PRO A 80 -15.07 -9.90 23.27
N LYS A 81 -15.71 -8.90 23.89
CA LYS A 81 -16.52 -7.88 23.21
C LYS A 81 -15.69 -6.63 23.02
N LEU A 82 -15.78 -6.01 21.84
CA LEU A 82 -15.00 -4.83 21.49
C LEU A 82 -15.19 -3.67 22.48
N ALA A 83 -16.44 -3.33 22.82
CA ALA A 83 -16.74 -2.25 23.77
C ALA A 83 -16.03 -2.44 25.12
N LYS A 84 -16.06 -3.66 25.66
CA LYS A 84 -15.39 -4.00 26.92
C LYS A 84 -13.88 -3.86 26.82
N CYS A 85 -13.28 -4.32 25.72
CA CYS A 85 -11.84 -4.18 25.48
C CYS A 85 -11.42 -2.71 25.33
N ILE A 86 -12.28 -1.85 24.78
CA ILE A 86 -12.03 -0.41 24.67
C ILE A 86 -12.05 0.23 26.07
N GLU A 87 -13.08 -0.07 26.87
CA GLU A 87 -13.22 0.45 28.24
C GLU A 87 -12.06 0.01 29.14
N GLU A 88 -11.69 -1.27 29.10
CA GLU A 88 -10.61 -1.84 29.91
C GLU A 88 -9.23 -1.31 29.53
N ALA A 89 -9.00 -1.07 28.24
CA ALA A 89 -7.70 -0.60 27.77
C ALA A 89 -7.49 0.90 28.01
N ALA A 90 -8.58 1.69 28.05
CA ALA A 90 -8.56 3.13 28.31
C ALA A 90 -7.43 3.88 27.57
N ILE A 91 -7.19 3.51 26.30
CA ILE A 91 -6.04 3.99 25.53
C ILE A 91 -6.21 5.49 25.28
N THR A 92 -5.18 6.27 25.64
CA THR A 92 -5.08 7.69 25.35
C THR A 92 -4.01 7.92 24.29
N VAL A 93 -4.25 8.88 23.40
CA VAL A 93 -3.34 9.25 22.31
C VAL A 93 -2.98 10.71 22.46
N GLU A 94 -1.69 10.99 22.59
CA GLU A 94 -1.17 12.35 22.60
C GLU A 94 -1.12 12.91 21.18
N PRO A 95 -1.47 14.20 20.96
CA PRO A 95 -1.39 14.83 19.65
C PRO A 95 0.02 14.79 19.03
N GLU A 96 1.07 14.83 19.87
CA GLU A 96 2.47 14.81 19.42
C GLU A 96 2.92 13.43 18.87
N ASP A 97 2.17 12.38 19.17
CA ASP A 97 2.49 11.03 18.75
C ASP A 97 1.91 10.68 17.38
N VAL A 98 0.89 11.42 16.94
CA VAL A 98 0.18 11.20 15.68
C VAL A 98 1.11 11.40 14.47
N VAL A 99 1.04 10.46 13.53
CA VAL A 99 1.89 10.46 12.33
C VAL A 99 1.10 10.89 11.09
N TYR A 100 1.52 12.02 10.52
CA TYR A 100 0.99 12.57 9.28
C TYR A 100 1.84 12.10 8.11
N ARG A 101 1.24 11.36 7.17
CA ARG A 101 1.88 11.07 5.88
C ARG A 101 1.61 12.22 4.94
N VAL A 102 2.65 12.99 4.63
CA VAL A 102 2.60 14.10 3.69
C VAL A 102 3.11 13.62 2.34
N MET A 103 2.24 13.63 1.33
CA MET A 103 2.60 13.32 -0.05
C MET A 103 3.43 14.48 -0.61
N THR A 104 4.67 14.24 -1.03
CA THR A 104 5.59 15.31 -1.46
C THR A 104 6.74 14.74 -2.28
N PHE A 105 7.22 15.53 -3.25
CA PHE A 105 8.42 15.24 -4.04
C PHE A 105 9.69 15.89 -3.49
N SER A 106 9.62 16.65 -2.40
CA SER A 106 10.72 17.49 -1.88
C SER A 106 12.07 16.80 -1.60
N HIS A 107 12.12 15.47 -1.52
CA HIS A 107 13.36 14.70 -1.35
C HIS A 107 13.73 13.82 -2.55
N ILE A 108 12.94 13.89 -3.63
CA ILE A 108 13.18 13.16 -4.85
C ILE A 108 14.03 14.05 -5.76
N PRO A 109 15.12 13.55 -6.37
CA PRO A 109 15.91 14.34 -7.31
C PRO A 109 15.14 14.65 -8.59
N ASP A 110 15.38 15.83 -9.15
CA ASP A 110 14.88 16.20 -10.48
C ASP A 110 15.48 15.33 -11.58
N ASP A 111 14.67 15.00 -12.58
CA ASP A 111 15.05 14.29 -13.80
C ASP A 111 14.29 14.88 -15.00
N LEU A 112 14.77 16.05 -15.44
CA LEU A 112 14.21 16.79 -16.57
C LEU A 112 14.40 16.05 -17.92
N THR A 113 15.26 15.04 -17.96
CA THR A 113 15.57 14.29 -19.20
C THR A 113 14.60 13.15 -19.47
N ARG A 114 13.89 12.67 -18.44
CA ARG A 114 12.98 11.52 -18.55
C ARG A 114 11.73 11.78 -19.40
N LYS A 115 11.23 13.02 -19.41
CA LYS A 115 10.00 13.40 -20.11
C LYS A 115 10.19 14.71 -20.87
N ASN A 116 10.10 14.63 -22.20
CA ASN A 116 10.23 15.80 -23.08
C ASN A 116 9.18 16.91 -22.82
N LYS A 117 8.01 16.56 -22.27
CA LYS A 117 6.93 17.50 -21.94
C LYS A 117 6.33 17.14 -20.57
N PRO A 118 6.93 17.61 -19.46
CA PRO A 118 6.39 17.34 -18.13
C PRO A 118 5.03 18.04 -17.96
N LYS A 119 4.01 17.31 -17.49
CA LYS A 119 2.66 17.87 -17.24
C LYS A 119 2.34 17.93 -15.75
N THR A 120 2.97 17.06 -14.98
CA THR A 120 2.75 16.92 -13.54
C THR A 120 4.06 17.12 -12.79
N GLU A 121 3.99 17.46 -11.51
CA GLU A 121 5.17 17.51 -10.63
C GLU A 121 5.93 16.18 -10.65
N ALA A 122 5.20 15.06 -10.70
CA ALA A 122 5.78 13.73 -10.83
C ALA A 122 6.60 13.53 -12.11
N ASP A 123 6.36 14.28 -13.19
CA ASP A 123 7.11 14.18 -14.45
C ASP A 123 8.48 14.86 -14.39
N VAL A 124 8.65 15.84 -13.48
CA VAL A 124 9.88 16.61 -13.29
C VAL A 124 10.91 15.83 -12.48
N HIS A 125 10.45 14.89 -11.65
CA HIS A 125 11.28 14.15 -10.70
C HIS A 125 11.66 12.75 -11.20
N SER A 126 12.64 12.15 -10.53
CA SER A 126 13.06 10.76 -10.73
C SER A 126 11.89 9.77 -10.54
N LYS A 127 11.84 8.73 -11.37
CA LYS A 127 10.77 7.73 -11.34
C LYS A 127 10.79 6.93 -10.02
N CYS A 128 9.69 6.99 -9.28
CA CYS A 128 9.51 6.25 -8.02
C CYS A 128 8.63 5.00 -8.19
N ASN A 129 8.77 4.01 -7.30
CA ASN A 129 7.96 2.78 -7.32
C ASN A 129 6.52 3.02 -6.88
N PHE A 130 6.33 4.03 -6.03
CA PHE A 130 5.05 4.50 -5.52
C PHE A 130 5.10 6.02 -5.28
N PRO A 131 3.95 6.70 -5.13
CA PRO A 131 3.93 8.14 -4.87
C PRO A 131 4.78 8.50 -3.64
N PRO A 132 5.75 9.42 -3.76
CA PRO A 132 6.66 9.74 -2.68
C PRO A 132 5.97 10.49 -1.55
N TYR A 133 6.42 10.22 -0.34
CA TYR A 133 5.92 10.83 0.88
C TYR A 133 7.03 10.98 1.93
N LYS A 134 6.74 11.83 2.92
CA LYS A 134 7.45 11.92 4.20
C LYS A 134 6.45 11.73 5.34
N HIS A 135 6.91 11.17 6.46
CA HIS A 135 6.15 11.10 7.70
C HIS A 135 6.60 12.22 8.63
N TYR A 136 5.62 12.91 9.22
CA TYR A 136 5.84 13.98 10.18
C TYR A 136 5.06 13.73 11.46
N ILE A 137 5.61 14.23 12.57
CA ILE A 137 4.89 14.44 13.83
C ILE A 137 4.94 15.93 14.19
N LEU A 138 3.99 16.41 14.98
CA LEU A 138 4.00 17.78 15.48
C LEU A 138 4.57 17.80 16.90
N LYS A 139 5.79 18.32 17.08
CA LYS A 139 6.36 18.55 18.42
C LYS A 139 6.26 20.02 18.76
N LYS A 140 5.56 20.39 19.82
CA LYS A 140 5.31 21.80 20.17
C LYS A 140 4.86 22.61 18.95
N THR A 141 3.86 22.08 18.23
CA THR A 141 3.28 22.61 16.98
C THR A 141 4.22 22.74 15.77
N LYS A 142 5.48 22.29 15.87
CA LYS A 142 6.42 22.29 14.74
C LYS A 142 6.50 20.91 14.08
N PRO A 143 6.40 20.81 12.74
CA PRO A 143 6.54 19.54 12.04
C PRO A 143 7.98 19.03 12.16
N LYS A 144 8.10 17.77 12.57
CA LYS A 144 9.36 17.06 12.67
C LYS A 144 9.31 15.81 11.80
N GLU A 145 10.24 15.72 10.86
CA GLU A 145 10.37 14.56 9.98
C GLU A 145 10.78 13.31 10.79
N VAL A 146 10.03 12.24 10.61
CA VAL A 146 10.27 10.93 11.26
C VAL A 146 10.31 9.77 10.27
N GLY A 147 10.02 10.02 9.00
CA GLY A 147 10.17 9.02 7.94
C GLY A 147 10.24 9.64 6.57
N ARG A 148 10.92 8.96 5.65
CA ARG A 148 11.19 9.40 4.28
C ARG A 148 11.13 8.22 3.34
N SER A 149 10.30 8.33 2.31
CA SER A 149 10.20 7.29 1.27
C SER A 149 11.40 7.29 0.32
N HIS A 150 11.69 6.14 -0.29
CA HIS A 150 12.77 5.96 -1.26
C HIS A 150 14.13 6.44 -0.76
N TRP A 151 14.46 6.16 0.51
CA TRP A 151 15.68 6.63 1.15
C TRP A 151 16.43 5.46 1.79
N LYS A 152 17.72 5.32 1.45
CA LYS A 152 18.59 4.27 1.98
C LYS A 152 19.65 4.89 2.88
N GLY A 153 19.81 4.33 4.07
CA GLY A 153 20.77 4.82 5.07
C GLY A 153 20.18 5.92 5.95
N ASP A 154 21.06 6.62 6.68
CA ASP A 154 20.64 7.65 7.63
C ASP A 154 20.20 8.95 6.94
N ILE A 155 19.55 9.83 7.70
CA ILE A 155 19.08 11.12 7.15
C ILE A 155 20.22 12.04 6.70
N LYS A 156 21.42 11.89 7.30
CA LYS A 156 22.59 12.76 7.05
C LYS A 156 23.48 12.25 5.93
N THR A 157 23.66 10.94 5.83
CA THR A 157 24.63 10.28 4.94
C THR A 157 23.98 9.38 3.90
N GLY A 158 22.68 9.12 4.04
CA GLY A 158 21.93 8.31 3.11
C GLY A 158 21.63 9.02 1.80
N GLU A 159 20.96 8.28 0.93
CA GLU A 159 20.70 8.71 -0.44
C GLU A 159 19.32 8.27 -0.92
N PHE A 160 18.84 8.96 -1.95
CA PHE A 160 17.64 8.54 -2.68
C PHE A 160 17.90 7.19 -3.37
N CYS A 161 17.01 6.22 -3.15
CA CYS A 161 17.17 4.88 -3.72
C CYS A 161 15.81 4.18 -3.94
N VAL A 162 15.59 3.68 -5.15
CA VAL A 162 14.37 3.01 -5.60
C VAL A 162 14.50 1.48 -5.72
N THR A 163 15.68 0.93 -5.43
CA THR A 163 16.01 -0.48 -5.70
C THR A 163 16.28 -1.31 -4.45
N HIS A 164 16.47 -0.70 -3.28
CA HIS A 164 16.87 -1.41 -2.06
C HIS A 164 15.70 -2.13 -1.35
N GLY A 165 14.47 -1.70 -1.59
CA GLY A 165 13.27 -2.30 -1.00
C GLY A 165 12.74 -3.49 -1.80
N LYS A 166 11.71 -4.14 -1.27
CA LYS A 166 11.04 -5.27 -1.92
C LYS A 166 9.58 -5.40 -1.47
N ILE A 167 8.76 -6.00 -2.33
CA ILE A 167 7.42 -6.42 -1.91
C ILE A 167 7.52 -7.55 -0.88
N THR A 168 6.57 -7.62 0.05
CA THR A 168 6.53 -8.74 1.01
C THR A 168 6.17 -10.03 0.29
N GLU A 169 6.69 -11.16 0.77
CA GLU A 169 6.33 -12.49 0.24
C GLU A 169 4.83 -12.75 0.34
N GLN A 170 4.19 -12.23 1.39
CA GLN A 170 2.75 -12.36 1.58
C GLN A 170 1.98 -11.61 0.50
N LEU A 171 2.38 -10.38 0.15
CA LEU A 171 1.75 -9.63 -0.95
C LEU A 171 1.94 -10.36 -2.29
N ALA A 172 3.14 -10.91 -2.54
CA ALA A 172 3.41 -11.69 -3.75
C ALA A 172 2.51 -12.95 -3.83
N LYS A 173 2.37 -13.71 -2.73
CA LYS A 173 1.46 -14.86 -2.63
C LYS A 173 0.00 -14.45 -2.87
N MET A 174 -0.43 -13.29 -2.37
CA MET A 174 -1.77 -12.76 -2.62
C MET A 174 -2.01 -12.47 -4.11
N PHE A 175 -1.04 -11.89 -4.83
CA PHE A 175 -1.15 -11.65 -6.27
C PHE A 175 -1.20 -12.95 -7.07
N LEU A 176 -0.36 -13.94 -6.74
CA LEU A 176 -0.40 -15.27 -7.37
C LEU A 176 -1.80 -15.91 -7.22
N LYS A 177 -2.33 -15.94 -6.00
CA LYS A 177 -3.67 -16.46 -5.71
C LYS A 177 -4.78 -15.67 -6.45
N LEU A 178 -4.61 -14.35 -6.58
CA LEU A 178 -5.59 -13.50 -7.27
C LEU A 178 -5.62 -13.81 -8.78
N CYS A 179 -4.47 -13.91 -9.42
CA CYS A 179 -4.35 -14.30 -10.84
C CYS A 179 -4.91 -15.70 -11.10
N GLU A 180 -4.54 -16.68 -10.26
CA GLU A 180 -5.04 -18.07 -10.37
C GLU A 180 -6.57 -18.13 -10.23
N ARG A 181 -7.12 -17.49 -9.20
CA ARG A 181 -8.58 -17.46 -9.01
C ARG A 181 -9.29 -16.76 -10.16
N TYR A 182 -8.69 -15.69 -10.70
CA TYR A 182 -9.29 -14.95 -11.81
C TYR A 182 -9.33 -15.79 -13.10
N SER A 183 -8.28 -16.57 -13.40
CA SER A 183 -8.27 -17.49 -14.54
C SER A 183 -9.31 -18.61 -14.47
N MET A 184 -9.81 -18.94 -13.28
CA MET A 184 -10.84 -19.96 -13.10
C MET A 184 -12.27 -19.48 -13.42
N ARG A 185 -12.48 -18.19 -13.75
CA ARG A 185 -13.80 -17.69 -14.16
C ARG A 185 -14.25 -18.34 -15.47
N SER A 186 -15.56 -18.50 -15.64
CA SER A 186 -16.17 -19.18 -16.80
C SER A 186 -15.65 -18.70 -18.15
N ASN A 187 -15.38 -17.39 -18.28
CA ASN A 187 -14.96 -16.77 -19.53
C ASN A 187 -13.50 -17.09 -19.91
N TRP A 188 -12.67 -17.49 -18.93
CA TRP A 188 -11.22 -17.69 -19.10
C TRP A 188 -10.80 -19.14 -18.89
N ARG A 189 -11.60 -19.91 -18.14
CA ARG A 189 -11.30 -21.30 -17.81
C ARG A 189 -11.23 -22.12 -19.09
N GLY A 190 -10.13 -22.85 -19.27
CA GLY A 190 -9.92 -23.70 -20.44
C GLY A 190 -9.54 -22.93 -21.71
N TYR A 191 -9.32 -21.61 -21.63
CA TYR A 191 -8.79 -20.85 -22.76
C TYR A 191 -7.34 -21.25 -23.04
N THR A 192 -6.98 -21.44 -24.31
CA THR A 192 -5.69 -21.97 -24.73
C THR A 192 -4.50 -21.15 -24.23
N TYR A 193 -4.62 -19.81 -24.18
CA TYR A 193 -3.55 -18.91 -23.73
C TYR A 193 -3.72 -18.43 -22.29
N VAL A 194 -4.50 -19.14 -21.47
CA VAL A 194 -4.78 -18.71 -20.08
C VAL A 194 -3.51 -18.59 -19.23
N ASP A 195 -2.50 -19.44 -19.46
CA ASP A 195 -1.24 -19.37 -18.72
C ASP A 195 -0.40 -18.14 -19.10
N GLU A 196 -0.40 -17.75 -20.38
CA GLU A 196 0.22 -16.49 -20.80
C GLU A 196 -0.51 -15.28 -20.22
N MET A 197 -1.85 -15.30 -20.21
CA MET A 197 -2.65 -14.26 -19.55
C MET A 197 -2.31 -14.12 -18.07
N ARG A 198 -2.13 -15.25 -17.36
CA ARG A 198 -1.72 -15.25 -15.94
C ARG A 198 -0.33 -14.66 -15.76
N GLY A 199 0.64 -15.06 -16.58
CA GLY A 199 2.00 -14.54 -16.53
C GLY A 199 2.05 -13.02 -16.76
N GLN A 200 1.34 -12.54 -17.79
CA GLN A 200 1.25 -11.11 -18.11
C GLN A 200 0.53 -10.31 -17.03
N ALA A 201 -0.57 -10.84 -16.48
CA ALA A 201 -1.27 -10.19 -15.39
C ALA A 201 -0.41 -10.11 -14.13
N LEU A 202 0.32 -11.18 -13.80
CA LEU A 202 1.23 -11.18 -12.66
C LEU A 202 2.35 -10.12 -12.84
N LEU A 203 2.96 -10.04 -14.02
CA LEU A 203 3.95 -9.01 -14.33
C LEU A 203 3.37 -7.61 -14.16
N GLN A 204 2.15 -7.37 -14.65
CA GLN A 204 1.48 -6.09 -14.49
C GLN A 204 1.21 -5.78 -13.01
N LEU A 205 0.73 -6.75 -12.22
CA LEU A 205 0.54 -6.58 -10.78
C LEU A 205 1.85 -6.25 -10.07
N SER A 206 2.96 -6.89 -10.43
CA SER A 206 4.28 -6.58 -9.87
C SER A 206 4.72 -5.14 -10.18
N GLN A 207 4.44 -4.64 -11.40
CA GLN A 207 4.78 -3.27 -11.81
C GLN A 207 3.95 -2.21 -11.07
N ILE A 208 2.67 -2.47 -10.83
CA ILE A 208 1.76 -1.53 -10.17
C ILE A 208 1.56 -1.84 -8.68
N ALA A 209 2.31 -2.80 -8.13
CA ALA A 209 2.08 -3.39 -6.81
C ALA A 209 1.92 -2.34 -5.72
N LEU A 210 2.75 -1.29 -5.76
CA LEU A 210 2.81 -0.25 -4.75
C LEU A 210 2.12 1.05 -5.18
N GLN A 211 1.52 1.09 -6.37
CA GLN A 211 0.89 2.29 -6.91
C GLN A 211 -0.56 2.51 -6.41
N PHE A 212 -1.11 1.58 -5.64
CA PHE A 212 -2.41 1.77 -5.00
C PHE A 212 -2.40 3.01 -4.11
N ASN A 213 -3.43 3.84 -4.24
CA ASN A 213 -3.59 5.09 -3.50
C ASN A 213 -4.60 4.92 -2.36
N GLU A 214 -4.08 4.84 -1.14
CA GLU A 214 -4.83 4.61 0.09
C GLU A 214 -5.68 5.82 0.52
N SER A 215 -5.42 7.02 0.01
CA SER A 215 -6.23 8.21 0.31
C SER A 215 -7.59 8.17 -0.41
N LYS A 216 -7.68 7.48 -1.55
CA LYS A 216 -8.88 7.44 -2.39
C LYS A 216 -9.77 6.23 -2.16
N SER A 217 -9.21 5.13 -1.66
CA SER A 217 -9.96 3.89 -1.47
C SER A 217 -9.32 3.00 -0.41
N GLN A 218 -10.16 2.29 0.33
CA GLN A 218 -9.76 1.25 1.28
C GLN A 218 -9.89 -0.18 0.68
N ASN A 219 -10.20 -0.31 -0.62
CA ASN A 219 -10.40 -1.60 -1.28
C ASN A 219 -9.35 -1.85 -2.39
N PRO A 220 -8.15 -2.36 -2.03
CA PRO A 220 -7.11 -2.66 -3.00
C PRO A 220 -7.47 -3.86 -3.90
N PHE A 221 -8.35 -4.77 -3.45
CA PHE A 221 -8.75 -5.93 -4.25
C PHE A 221 -9.46 -5.51 -5.53
N ALA A 222 -10.33 -4.50 -5.47
CA ALA A 222 -11.02 -3.98 -6.66
C ALA A 222 -10.01 -3.40 -7.67
N TYR A 223 -9.05 -2.61 -7.20
CA TYR A 223 -7.99 -2.03 -8.02
C TYR A 223 -7.17 -3.10 -8.76
N TYR A 224 -6.66 -4.11 -8.05
CA TYR A 224 -5.87 -5.16 -8.69
C TYR A 224 -6.70 -6.10 -9.57
N THR A 225 -7.96 -6.37 -9.20
CA THR A 225 -8.85 -7.18 -10.04
C THR A 225 -9.15 -6.47 -11.37
N ALA A 226 -9.31 -5.15 -11.35
CA ALA A 226 -9.46 -4.36 -12.57
C ALA A 226 -8.19 -4.43 -13.44
N ALA A 227 -7.00 -4.34 -12.83
CA ALA A 227 -5.73 -4.49 -13.54
C ALA A 227 -5.60 -5.86 -14.21
N ILE A 228 -5.94 -6.95 -13.51
CA ILE A 228 -5.95 -8.31 -14.08
C ILE A 228 -6.94 -8.40 -15.24
N THR A 229 -8.16 -7.88 -15.07
CA THR A 229 -9.19 -7.89 -16.12
C THR A 229 -8.67 -7.25 -17.39
N ASN A 230 -8.09 -6.04 -17.27
CA ASN A 230 -7.53 -5.32 -18.40
C ASN A 230 -6.35 -6.07 -19.04
N SER A 231 -5.50 -6.71 -18.24
CA SER A 231 -4.40 -7.53 -18.75
C SER A 231 -4.91 -8.73 -19.57
N PHE A 232 -5.90 -9.46 -19.04
CA PHE A 232 -6.47 -10.63 -19.72
C PHE A 232 -7.14 -10.22 -21.03
N THR A 233 -7.96 -9.17 -21.02
CA THR A 233 -8.59 -8.65 -22.22
C THR A 233 -7.57 -8.16 -23.26
N ARG A 234 -6.44 -7.58 -22.83
CA ARG A 234 -5.38 -7.15 -23.74
C ARG A 234 -4.78 -8.32 -24.50
N ILE A 235 -4.44 -9.41 -23.82
CA ILE A 235 -3.88 -10.62 -24.47
C ILE A 235 -4.91 -11.23 -25.40
N LEU A 236 -6.17 -11.36 -24.97
CA LEU A 236 -7.26 -11.84 -25.83
C LEU A 236 -7.36 -11.04 -27.13
N ASN A 237 -7.25 -9.72 -27.07
CA ASN A 237 -7.34 -8.85 -28.24
C ASN A 237 -6.11 -8.94 -29.15
N ILE A 238 -4.92 -9.16 -28.59
CA ILE A 238 -3.70 -9.42 -29.38
C ILE A 238 -3.87 -10.73 -30.14
N GLU A 239 -4.35 -11.78 -29.48
CA GLU A 239 -4.56 -13.08 -30.13
C GLU A 239 -5.61 -13.03 -31.23
N LYS A 240 -6.74 -12.36 -30.99
CA LYS A 240 -7.76 -12.15 -32.04
C LYS A 240 -7.20 -11.41 -33.25
N ARG A 241 -6.35 -10.40 -33.03
CA ARG A 241 -5.71 -9.67 -34.14
C ARG A 241 -4.76 -10.56 -34.93
N ASN A 242 -3.95 -11.37 -34.25
CA ASN A 242 -3.00 -12.28 -34.89
C ASN A 242 -3.73 -13.37 -35.71
N GLN A 243 -4.85 -13.88 -35.19
CA GLN A 243 -5.71 -14.81 -35.92
C GLN A 243 -6.25 -14.20 -37.21
N ASN A 244 -6.84 -13.00 -37.13
CA ASN A 244 -7.35 -12.30 -38.32
C ASN A 244 -6.25 -12.07 -39.37
N ILE A 245 -5.06 -11.62 -38.97
CA ILE A 245 -3.92 -11.42 -39.89
C ILE A 245 -3.53 -12.74 -40.56
N ARG A 246 -3.48 -13.83 -39.81
CA ARG A 246 -3.17 -15.15 -40.35
C ARG A 246 -4.20 -15.60 -41.36
N ASP A 247 -5.48 -15.42 -41.06
CA ASP A 247 -6.58 -15.81 -41.94
C ASP A 247 -6.58 -14.97 -43.22
N ASP A 248 -6.29 -13.67 -43.12
CA ASP A 248 -6.13 -12.77 -44.27
C ASP A 248 -4.95 -13.17 -45.18
N LEU A 249 -3.84 -13.67 -44.61
CA LEU A 249 -2.67 -14.13 -45.37
C LEU A 249 -2.90 -15.47 -46.09
N LEU A 250 -3.91 -16.23 -45.69
CA LEU A 250 -4.23 -17.55 -46.26
C LEU A 250 -5.29 -17.49 -47.38
N GLN A 251 -5.88 -16.33 -47.63
CA GLN A 251 -6.78 -16.04 -48.75
C GLN A 251 -6.00 -15.53 -49.97
#